data_AF-A0A836LBA4-F1
#
_entry.id   AF-A0A836LBA4-F1
#
_cell.length_a   1.000
_cell.length_b   1.000
_cell.length_c   1.000
_cell.angle_alpha   90.00
_cell.angle_beta   90.00
_cell.angle_gamma   90.00
#
_symmetry.space_group_name_H-M   'P 1'
#
loop_
_entity.id
_entity.type
_entity.pdbx_description
1 polymer ?
#
loop_
_entity_poly.entity_id
_entity_poly.type
_entity_poly.pdbx_seq_one_letter_code
_entity_poly.pdbx_strand_id
1 'polypeptide(L)'
;MYPSETLPSQAALRRYVELRDAARDLITADPKDSLNVHDTYLHLCKTYGYPLCNHYVEYLARYAVAQSAISKGVADRVLHMVRRLDFSPTYVGKRAWLPIFVTLSNCVLLHSLSLSNQQLDSELVLLLTSSLPPLVQLSCLDLSGNPIGCTGVQALIRLVRTFPALVYCNIHGSASIAPLTRRLETALAHNQRHASQTEVERHE
;
A
#
# COMPACT_ATOMS: atom_id res chain seq x y z
N MET A 1 17.16 11.99 25.50
CA MET A 1 16.51 10.67 25.37
C MET A 1 15.03 10.92 25.13
N TYR A 2 14.55 10.73 23.90
CA TYR A 2 13.11 10.66 23.67
C TYR A 2 12.65 9.26 24.10
N PRO A 3 11.60 9.13 24.92
CA PRO A 3 11.09 7.82 25.26
C PRO A 3 10.62 7.16 23.96
N SER A 4 11.20 6.00 23.68
CA SER A 4 10.74 5.07 22.66
C SER A 4 9.33 4.63 23.05
N GLU A 5 8.31 5.37 22.65
CA GLU A 5 6.92 4.93 22.66
C GLU A 5 6.75 3.87 21.57
N THR A 6 7.30 2.67 21.80
CA THR A 6 6.82 1.46 21.17
C THR A 6 5.44 1.18 21.77
N LEU A 7 4.41 1.76 21.16
CA LEU A 7 3.04 1.32 21.38
C LEU A 7 2.98 -0.19 21.08
N PRO A 8 2.38 -1.03 21.93
CA PRO A 8 2.25 -2.46 21.64
C PRO A 8 1.52 -2.65 20.31
N SER A 9 1.93 -3.59 19.47
CA SER A 9 1.39 -3.84 18.12
C SER A 9 -0.14 -3.93 18.01
N GLN A 10 -0.83 -4.26 19.11
CA GLN A 10 -2.29 -4.23 19.19
C GLN A 10 -2.87 -2.81 19.12
N ALA A 11 -2.20 -1.79 19.67
CA ALA A 11 -2.67 -0.41 19.67
C ALA A 11 -2.61 0.21 18.27
N ALA A 12 -1.53 -0.01 17.51
CA ALA A 12 -1.43 0.49 16.14
C ALA A 12 -2.45 -0.19 15.20
N LEU A 13 -2.68 -1.50 15.36
CA LEU A 13 -3.70 -2.21 14.59
C LEU A 13 -5.11 -1.72 14.93
N ARG A 14 -5.42 -1.47 16.22
CA ARG A 14 -6.70 -0.86 16.62
C ARG A 14 -6.87 0.52 15.99
N ARG A 15 -5.84 1.38 16.06
CA ARG A 15 -5.86 2.70 15.43
C ARG A 15 -6.05 2.63 13.92
N TYR A 16 -5.41 1.66 13.26
CA TYR A 16 -5.60 1.41 11.83
C TYR A 16 -7.05 1.02 11.52
N VAL A 17 -7.64 0.11 12.30
CA VAL A 17 -9.04 -0.30 12.13
C VAL A 17 -10.00 0.86 12.34
N GLU A 18 -9.83 1.62 13.43
CA GLU A 18 -10.61 2.84 13.70
C GLU A 18 -10.54 3.83 12.54
N LEU A 19 -9.33 4.11 12.06
CA LEU A 19 -9.13 5.07 10.97
C LEU A 19 -9.67 4.56 9.63
N ARG A 20 -9.56 3.24 9.38
CA ARG A 20 -10.12 2.59 8.19
C ARG A 20 -11.64 2.63 8.20
N ASP A 21 -12.27 2.38 9.34
CA ASP A 21 -13.71 2.39 9.45
C ASP A 21 -14.24 3.84 9.33
N ALA A 22 -13.56 4.82 9.94
CA ALA A 22 -13.84 6.24 9.70
C ALA A 22 -13.69 6.64 8.21
N ALA A 23 -12.67 6.14 7.51
CA ALA A 23 -12.50 6.37 6.08
C ALA A 23 -13.64 5.78 5.24
N ARG A 24 -14.16 4.62 5.65
CA ARG A 24 -15.30 3.96 4.99
C ARG A 24 -16.57 4.78 5.16
N ASP A 25 -16.81 5.34 6.34
CA ASP A 25 -18.00 6.15 6.63
C ASP A 25 -18.05 7.46 5.82
N LEU A 26 -16.90 7.94 5.33
CA LEU A 26 -16.79 9.09 4.42
C LEU A 26 -17.16 8.74 2.96
N ILE A 27 -17.27 7.45 2.64
CA ILE A 27 -17.71 6.97 1.33
C ILE A 27 -19.21 6.69 1.42
N THR A 28 -20.03 7.66 1.00
CA THR A 28 -21.49 7.58 1.10
C THR A 28 -22.15 7.00 -0.15
N ALA A 29 -23.38 6.51 -0.01
CA ALA A 29 -24.21 6.06 -1.11
C ALA A 29 -24.69 7.21 -2.03
N ASP A 30 -24.81 8.43 -1.51
CA ASP A 30 -25.01 9.62 -2.32
C ASP A 30 -23.67 10.07 -2.92
N PRO A 31 -23.48 10.06 -4.26
CA PRO A 31 -22.24 10.47 -4.90
C PRO A 31 -21.88 11.95 -4.69
N LYS A 32 -22.84 12.81 -4.30
CA LYS A 32 -22.57 14.24 -4.08
C LYS A 32 -21.88 14.52 -2.75
N ASP A 33 -22.14 13.68 -1.76
CA ASP A 33 -21.57 13.80 -0.41
C ASP A 33 -20.39 12.84 -0.17
N SER A 34 -20.13 11.94 -1.14
CA SER A 34 -19.08 10.93 -1.06
C SER A 34 -17.71 11.55 -1.34
N LEU A 35 -16.78 11.43 -0.39
CA LEU A 35 -15.43 11.93 -0.59
C LEU A 35 -14.63 10.99 -1.51
N ASN A 36 -13.91 11.58 -2.47
CA ASN A 36 -12.91 10.86 -3.23
C ASN A 36 -11.69 10.52 -2.34
N VAL A 37 -10.81 9.63 -2.80
CA VAL A 37 -9.66 9.18 -2.02
C VAL A 37 -8.73 10.31 -1.55
N HIS A 38 -8.59 11.38 -2.34
CA HIS A 38 -7.78 12.55 -1.99
C HIS A 38 -8.39 13.30 -0.81
N ASP A 39 -9.68 13.61 -0.88
CA ASP A 39 -10.38 14.38 0.15
C ASP A 39 -10.56 13.57 1.43
N THR A 40 -10.74 12.24 1.31
CA THR A 40 -10.70 11.32 2.45
C THR A 40 -9.35 11.38 3.16
N TYR A 41 -8.22 11.32 2.45
CA TYR A 41 -6.90 11.43 3.07
C TYR A 41 -6.71 12.74 3.82
N LEU A 42 -7.08 13.87 3.19
CA LEU A 42 -7.00 15.19 3.82
C LEU A 42 -7.89 15.29 5.06
N HIS A 43 -9.11 14.76 4.99
CA HIS A 43 -10.04 14.72 6.12
C HIS A 43 -9.47 13.93 7.29
N LEU A 44 -8.99 12.70 7.04
CA LEU A 44 -8.42 11.85 8.09
C LEU A 44 -7.21 12.53 8.75
N CYS A 45 -6.31 13.12 7.96
CA CYS A 45 -5.15 13.83 8.51
C CYS A 45 -5.57 15.02 9.38
N LYS A 46 -6.52 15.83 8.91
CA LYS A 46 -7.03 16.99 9.66
C LYS A 46 -7.75 16.58 10.94
N THR A 47 -8.68 15.64 10.86
CA THR A 47 -9.56 15.23 11.96
C THR A 47 -8.80 14.50 13.07
N TYR A 48 -7.84 13.65 12.70
CA TYR A 48 -7.09 12.82 13.66
C TYR A 48 -5.69 13.35 13.98
N GLY A 49 -5.31 14.50 13.43
CA GLY A 49 -4.02 15.16 13.71
C GLY A 49 -2.82 14.38 13.17
N TYR A 50 -2.94 13.79 11.98
CA TYR A 50 -1.80 13.16 11.29
C TYR A 50 -1.08 14.18 10.39
N PRO A 51 0.26 14.11 10.29
CA PRO A 51 1.00 14.95 9.37
C PRO A 51 0.67 14.60 7.91
N LEU A 52 0.56 15.62 7.07
CA LEU A 52 0.38 15.46 5.63
C LEU A 52 1.68 15.03 4.96
N CYS A 53 1.57 14.11 4.01
CA CYS A 53 2.63 13.79 3.07
C CYS A 53 2.33 14.45 1.72
N ASN A 54 2.98 15.58 1.41
CA ASN A 54 2.69 16.34 0.18
C ASN A 54 2.88 15.50 -1.09
N HIS A 55 3.90 14.64 -1.12
CA HIS A 55 4.11 13.71 -2.24
C HIS A 55 2.90 12.80 -2.48
N TYR A 56 2.30 12.28 -1.40
CA TYR A 56 1.13 11.44 -1.50
C TYR A 56 -0.14 12.25 -1.83
N VAL A 57 -0.28 13.47 -1.31
CA VAL A 57 -1.36 14.40 -1.70
C VAL A 57 -1.34 14.64 -3.20
N GLU A 58 -0.17 14.96 -3.77
CA GLU A 58 -0.01 15.16 -5.22
C GLU A 58 -0.33 13.90 -6.03
N TYR A 59 0.04 12.72 -5.52
CA TYR A 59 -0.34 11.45 -6.14
C TYR A 59 -1.86 11.27 -6.14
N LEU A 60 -2.52 11.50 -4.99
CA LEU A 60 -3.97 11.35 -4.86
C LEU A 60 -4.75 12.36 -5.71
N ALA A 61 -4.22 13.58 -5.90
CA ALA A 61 -4.81 14.55 -6.83
C ALA A 61 -4.80 14.02 -8.28
N ARG A 62 -3.67 13.46 -8.73
CA ARG A 62 -3.57 12.79 -10.04
C ARG A 62 -4.51 11.58 -10.11
N TYR A 63 -4.64 10.85 -9.02
CA TYR A 63 -5.55 9.70 -8.90
C TYR A 63 -7.01 10.10 -9.10
N ALA A 64 -7.47 11.16 -8.43
CA ALA A 64 -8.83 11.67 -8.58
C ALA A 64 -9.12 12.12 -10.03
N VAL A 65 -8.15 12.77 -10.69
CA VAL A 65 -8.25 13.14 -12.11
C VAL A 65 -8.37 11.89 -12.99
N ALA A 66 -7.55 10.86 -12.74
CA ALA A 66 -7.61 9.61 -13.49
C ALA A 66 -8.95 8.90 -13.33
N GLN A 67 -9.50 8.83 -12.11
CA GLN A 67 -10.83 8.26 -11.86
C GLN A 67 -11.92 9.02 -12.62
N SER A 68 -11.88 10.36 -12.63
CA SER A 68 -12.85 11.15 -13.41
C SER A 68 -12.71 10.96 -14.92
N ALA A 69 -11.50 10.77 -15.44
CA ALA A 69 -11.30 10.52 -16.86
C ALA A 69 -11.78 9.12 -17.27
N ILE A 70 -11.60 8.11 -16.41
CA ILE A 70 -12.12 6.76 -16.63
C ILE A 70 -13.65 6.78 -16.70
N SER A 71 -14.33 7.47 -15.79
CA SER A 71 -15.80 7.57 -15.82
C SER A 71 -16.33 8.29 -17.06
N LYS A 72 -15.50 9.13 -17.70
CA LYS A 72 -15.80 9.84 -18.96
C LYS A 72 -15.35 9.09 -20.22
N GLY A 73 -14.76 7.89 -20.08
CA GLY A 73 -14.30 7.10 -21.22
C GLY A 73 -13.03 7.62 -21.92
N VAL A 74 -12.23 8.46 -21.25
CA VAL A 74 -10.98 9.06 -21.79
C VAL A 74 -9.73 8.60 -21.02
N ALA A 75 -9.73 7.34 -20.60
CA ALA A 75 -8.76 6.77 -19.65
C ALA A 75 -7.32 6.64 -20.17
N ASP A 76 -7.13 6.35 -21.46
CA ASP A 76 -5.82 5.93 -22.00
C ASP A 76 -4.70 6.94 -21.78
N ARG A 77 -5.03 8.22 -21.73
CA ARG A 77 -4.04 9.29 -21.58
C ARG A 77 -3.60 9.55 -20.15
N VAL A 78 -4.28 9.01 -19.14
CA VAL A 78 -4.04 9.38 -17.73
C VAL A 78 -3.67 8.21 -16.82
N LEU A 79 -3.95 6.97 -17.23
CA LEU A 79 -3.64 5.78 -16.43
C LEU A 79 -2.16 5.67 -16.05
N HIS A 80 -1.26 6.07 -16.96
CA HIS A 80 0.18 6.01 -16.72
C HIS A 80 0.62 6.91 -15.54
N MET A 81 -0.14 7.97 -15.22
CA MET A 81 0.18 8.92 -14.15
C MET A 81 -0.02 8.35 -12.74
N VAL A 82 -0.79 7.27 -12.61
CA VAL A 82 -1.27 6.73 -11.32
C VAL A 82 -0.87 5.28 -11.06
N ARG A 83 -0.27 4.63 -12.07
CA ARG A 83 0.21 3.24 -11.99
C ARG A 83 1.45 3.06 -11.11
N ARG A 84 2.17 4.13 -10.79
CA ARG A 84 3.38 4.08 -9.96
C ARG A 84 3.31 5.11 -8.84
N LEU A 85 3.66 4.68 -7.64
CA LEU A 85 3.81 5.52 -6.46
C LEU A 85 5.15 5.17 -5.82
N ASP A 86 6.03 6.16 -5.70
CA ASP A 86 7.39 5.96 -5.22
C ASP A 86 7.74 6.96 -4.12
N PHE A 87 7.81 6.46 -2.89
CA PHE A 87 8.18 7.25 -1.73
C PHE A 87 9.69 7.36 -1.52
N SER A 88 10.52 6.62 -2.27
CA SER A 88 11.97 6.59 -2.06
C SER A 88 12.69 7.95 -2.13
N PRO A 89 12.23 8.97 -2.89
CA PRO A 89 12.82 10.32 -2.86
C PRO A 89 12.43 11.15 -1.63
N THR A 90 11.58 10.60 -0.73
CA THR A 90 11.00 11.33 0.39
C THR A 90 11.30 10.62 1.71
N TYR A 91 11.13 11.31 2.83
CA TYR A 91 11.06 10.66 4.15
C TYR A 91 9.68 10.88 4.75
N VAL A 92 8.97 9.77 4.99
CA VAL A 92 7.67 9.79 5.64
C VAL A 92 7.84 9.36 7.09
N GLY A 93 7.58 10.29 8.02
CA GLY A 93 7.61 9.96 9.45
C GLY A 93 6.56 8.91 9.81
N LYS A 94 6.86 8.04 10.78
CA LYS A 94 6.04 6.87 11.15
C LYS A 94 4.53 7.17 11.31
N ARG A 95 4.19 8.33 11.88
CA ARG A 95 2.79 8.76 12.09
C ARG A 95 2.01 9.00 10.81
N ALA A 96 2.67 9.41 9.71
CA ALA A 96 2.00 9.65 8.43
C ALA A 96 1.59 8.35 7.72
N TRP A 97 2.23 7.22 8.02
CA TRP A 97 1.95 5.95 7.35
C TRP A 97 0.54 5.42 7.61
N LEU A 98 -0.04 5.70 8.78
CA LEU A 98 -1.37 5.19 9.12
C LEU A 98 -2.47 5.67 8.16
N PRO A 99 -2.70 7.00 7.99
CA PRO A 99 -3.66 7.46 7.00
C PRO A 99 -3.27 7.08 5.57
N ILE A 100 -1.97 7.03 5.25
CA ILE A 100 -1.51 6.59 3.92
C ILE A 100 -1.95 5.15 3.66
N PHE A 101 -1.70 4.20 4.55
CA PHE A 101 -2.11 2.81 4.36
C PHE A 101 -3.62 2.66 4.28
N VAL A 102 -4.37 3.39 5.12
CA VAL A 102 -5.83 3.40 5.06
C VAL A 102 -6.33 3.81 3.67
N THR A 103 -5.86 4.94 3.13
CA THR A 103 -6.35 5.44 1.84
C THR A 103 -5.70 4.77 0.64
N LEU A 104 -4.51 4.19 0.81
CA LEU A 104 -3.81 3.41 -0.22
C LEU A 104 -4.68 2.25 -0.69
N SER A 105 -5.49 1.66 0.19
CA SER A 105 -6.44 0.60 -0.17
C SER A 105 -7.46 0.98 -1.26
N ASN A 106 -7.69 2.28 -1.53
CA ASN A 106 -8.58 2.77 -2.58
C ASN A 106 -7.87 3.05 -3.92
N CYS A 107 -6.55 2.89 -3.97
CA CYS A 107 -5.72 3.20 -5.14
C CYS A 107 -5.66 2.03 -6.13
N VAL A 108 -6.79 1.39 -6.46
CA VAL A 108 -6.93 0.14 -7.25
C VAL A 108 -6.29 0.15 -8.65
N LEU A 109 -5.91 1.31 -9.19
CA LEU A 109 -5.18 1.44 -10.46
C LEU A 109 -3.65 1.32 -10.29
N LEU A 110 -3.15 1.26 -9.05
CA LEU A 110 -1.74 1.20 -8.73
C LEU A 110 -1.16 -0.17 -9.16
N HIS A 111 -0.05 -0.13 -9.88
CA HIS A 111 0.65 -1.32 -10.38
C HIS A 111 1.99 -1.55 -9.68
N SER A 112 2.69 -0.48 -9.33
CA SER A 112 3.99 -0.54 -8.64
C SER A 112 4.04 0.43 -7.48
N LEU A 113 4.44 -0.07 -6.32
CA LEU A 113 4.61 0.70 -5.08
C LEU A 113 6.05 0.55 -4.59
N SER A 114 6.76 1.68 -4.45
CA SER A 114 8.07 1.73 -3.81
C SER A 114 7.98 2.45 -2.47
N LEU A 115 8.43 1.75 -1.44
CA LEU A 115 8.53 2.18 -0.05
C LEU A 115 9.98 1.97 0.45
N SER A 116 10.94 2.00 -0.48
CA SER A 116 12.36 1.79 -0.16
C SER A 116 12.88 2.87 0.79
N ASN A 117 13.70 2.45 1.76
CA ASN A 117 14.37 3.33 2.75
C ASN A 117 13.42 4.21 3.59
N GLN A 118 12.19 3.76 3.85
CA GLN A 118 11.17 4.51 4.60
C GLN A 118 11.14 4.21 6.11
N GLN A 119 12.13 3.49 6.64
CA GLN A 119 12.18 3.07 8.04
C GLN A 119 10.94 2.27 8.49
N LEU A 120 10.40 1.45 7.59
CA LEU A 120 9.28 0.54 7.87
C LEU A 120 9.78 -0.66 8.69
N ASP A 121 9.45 -0.68 9.97
CA ASP A 121 9.65 -1.86 10.80
C ASP A 121 8.58 -2.94 10.53
N SER A 122 8.72 -4.09 11.20
CA SER A 122 7.77 -5.18 11.04
C SER A 122 6.32 -4.82 11.39
N GLU A 123 6.10 -3.86 12.29
CA GLU A 123 4.76 -3.43 12.69
C GLU A 123 4.09 -2.62 11.56
N LEU A 124 4.80 -1.66 10.97
CA LEU A 124 4.30 -0.94 9.82
C LEU A 124 4.09 -1.86 8.61
N VAL A 125 4.94 -2.88 8.42
CA VAL A 125 4.72 -3.89 7.36
C VAL A 125 3.45 -4.71 7.60
N LEU A 126 3.11 -5.05 8.86
CA LEU A 126 1.84 -5.71 9.17
C LEU A 126 0.65 -4.86 8.76
N LEU A 127 0.68 -3.55 9.04
CA LEU A 127 -0.37 -2.61 8.63
C LEU A 127 -0.44 -2.48 7.10
N LEU A 128 0.70 -2.32 6.43
CA LEU A 128 0.79 -2.30 4.97
C LEU A 128 0.16 -3.56 4.36
N THR A 129 0.52 -4.76 4.85
CA THR A 129 -0.04 -6.00 4.30
C THR A 129 -1.56 -6.10 4.48
N SER A 130 -2.13 -5.36 5.43
CA SER A 130 -3.58 -5.26 5.63
C SER A 130 -4.27 -4.27 4.68
N SER A 131 -3.52 -3.33 4.07
CA SER A 131 -4.07 -2.33 3.14
C SER A 131 -3.95 -2.72 1.66
N LEU A 132 -3.05 -3.63 1.31
CA LEU A 132 -2.77 -4.01 -0.09
C LEU A 132 -3.81 -4.91 -0.79
N PRO A 133 -4.59 -5.80 -0.13
CA PRO A 133 -5.45 -6.76 -0.85
C PRO A 133 -6.43 -6.17 -1.88
N PRO A 134 -7.02 -4.97 -1.69
CA PRO A 134 -7.89 -4.36 -2.71
C PRO A 134 -7.16 -3.88 -3.97
N LEU A 135 -5.83 -3.76 -3.93
CA LEU A 135 -5.02 -3.23 -5.04
C LEU A 135 -4.79 -4.25 -6.14
N VAL A 136 -5.84 -4.80 -6.73
CA VAL A 136 -5.81 -5.96 -7.65
C VAL A 136 -4.85 -5.85 -8.85
N GLN A 137 -4.36 -4.66 -9.20
CA GLN A 137 -3.37 -4.45 -10.27
C GLN A 137 -1.91 -4.38 -9.78
N LEU A 138 -1.68 -4.37 -8.46
CA LEU A 138 -0.36 -4.24 -7.85
C LEU A 138 0.47 -5.51 -8.07
N SER A 139 1.50 -5.40 -8.90
CA SER A 139 2.40 -6.49 -9.28
C SER A 139 3.77 -6.39 -8.61
N CYS A 140 4.18 -5.17 -8.28
CA CYS A 140 5.51 -4.85 -7.78
C CYS A 140 5.44 -4.07 -6.47
N LEU A 141 6.13 -4.57 -5.45
CA LEU A 141 6.30 -3.93 -4.16
C LEU A 141 7.80 -3.85 -3.82
N ASP A 142 8.33 -2.65 -3.62
CA ASP A 142 9.70 -2.46 -3.12
C ASP A 142 9.69 -2.01 -1.66
N LEU A 143 10.26 -2.84 -0.79
CA LEU A 143 10.43 -2.62 0.64
C LEU A 143 11.91 -2.66 1.05
N SER A 144 12.84 -2.55 0.11
CA SER A 144 14.27 -2.59 0.37
C SER A 144 14.74 -1.49 1.33
N GLY A 145 15.82 -1.76 2.06
CA GLY A 145 16.44 -0.80 2.98
C GLY A 145 15.58 -0.46 4.21
N ASN A 146 14.56 -1.26 4.51
CA ASN A 146 13.72 -1.10 5.69
C ASN A 146 14.09 -2.13 6.79
N PRO A 147 13.99 -1.77 8.07
CA PRO A 147 14.32 -2.65 9.20
C PRO A 147 13.24 -3.72 9.46
N ILE A 148 12.98 -4.56 8.46
CA ILE A 148 11.93 -5.59 8.50
C ILE A 148 12.49 -6.86 9.14
N GLY A 149 12.05 -7.19 10.34
CA GLY A 149 12.35 -8.47 10.99
C GLY A 149 11.50 -9.64 10.48
N CYS A 150 11.71 -10.81 11.08
CA CYS A 150 11.06 -12.07 10.72
C CYS A 150 9.52 -12.00 10.73
N THR A 151 8.92 -11.27 11.67
CA THR A 151 7.45 -11.13 11.77
C THR A 151 6.86 -10.37 10.58
N GLY A 152 7.53 -9.31 10.13
CA GLY A 152 7.15 -8.57 8.92
C GLY A 152 7.27 -9.43 7.67
N VAL A 153 8.36 -10.19 7.51
CA VAL A 153 8.51 -11.10 6.37
C VAL A 153 7.48 -12.23 6.39
N GLN A 154 7.10 -12.75 7.56
CA GLN A 154 5.99 -13.71 7.65
C GLN A 154 4.66 -13.11 7.21
N ALA A 155 4.39 -11.84 7.52
CA ALA A 155 3.19 -11.15 7.05
C ALA A 155 3.21 -11.02 5.51
N LEU A 156 4.36 -10.67 4.93
CA LEU A 156 4.54 -10.62 3.47
C LEU A 156 4.31 -12.00 2.81
N ILE A 157 4.82 -13.09 3.40
CA ILE A 157 4.58 -14.45 2.89
C ILE A 157 3.09 -14.78 2.89
N ARG A 158 2.35 -14.41 3.94
CA ARG A 158 0.89 -14.62 4.00
C ARG A 158 0.18 -13.81 2.92
N LEU A 159 0.54 -12.53 2.78
CA LEU A 159 -0.01 -11.67 1.73
C LEU A 159 0.19 -12.28 0.35
N VAL A 160 1.42 -12.62 -0.03
CA VAL A 160 1.76 -13.15 -1.36
C VAL A 160 0.95 -14.41 -1.68
N ARG A 161 0.74 -15.29 -0.69
CA ARG A 161 -0.07 -16.52 -0.88
C ARG A 161 -1.55 -16.26 -1.12
N THR A 162 -2.09 -15.17 -0.59
CA THR A 162 -3.50 -14.81 -0.75
C THR A 162 -3.72 -13.75 -1.82
N PHE A 163 -2.64 -13.25 -2.44
CA PHE A 163 -2.66 -12.12 -3.34
C PHE A 163 -1.82 -12.41 -4.60
N PRO A 164 -2.35 -13.21 -5.54
CA PRO A 164 -1.60 -13.75 -6.68
C PRO A 164 -1.15 -12.68 -7.68
N ALA A 165 -1.78 -11.50 -7.67
CA ALA A 165 -1.37 -10.37 -8.50
C ALA A 165 0.04 -9.88 -8.16
N LEU A 166 0.48 -10.03 -6.89
CA LEU A 166 1.81 -9.61 -6.45
C LEU A 166 2.85 -10.66 -6.86
N VAL A 167 3.63 -10.32 -7.88
CA VAL A 167 4.63 -11.19 -8.50
C VAL A 167 6.06 -10.79 -8.14
N TYR A 168 6.27 -9.56 -7.66
CA TYR A 168 7.57 -9.05 -7.25
C TYR A 168 7.46 -8.35 -5.89
N CYS A 169 8.31 -8.76 -4.94
CA CYS A 169 8.46 -8.10 -3.64
C CYS A 169 9.94 -8.05 -3.25
N ASN A 170 10.53 -6.85 -3.19
CA ASN A 170 11.92 -6.64 -2.81
C ASN A 170 12.04 -6.34 -1.31
N ILE A 171 12.77 -7.18 -0.58
CA ILE A 171 13.07 -6.98 0.86
C ILE A 171 14.58 -6.96 1.14
N HIS A 172 15.39 -6.59 0.15
CA HIS A 172 16.85 -6.47 0.33
C HIS A 172 17.19 -5.50 1.47
N GLY A 173 18.14 -5.88 2.33
CA GLY A 173 18.48 -5.09 3.52
C GLY A 173 17.51 -5.23 4.69
N SER A 174 16.55 -6.17 4.62
CA SER A 174 15.73 -6.54 5.78
C SER A 174 16.54 -7.28 6.85
N ALA A 175 16.10 -7.19 8.10
CA ALA A 175 16.69 -7.89 9.26
C ALA A 175 16.16 -9.32 9.42
N SER A 176 15.66 -9.94 8.34
CA SER A 176 15.09 -11.28 8.35
C SER A 176 16.15 -12.36 8.16
N ILE A 177 15.85 -13.57 8.61
CA ILE A 177 16.69 -14.75 8.39
C ILE A 177 16.51 -15.31 6.97
N ALA A 178 17.59 -15.87 6.41
CA ALA A 178 17.61 -16.42 5.06
C ALA A 178 16.51 -17.45 4.75
N PRO A 179 16.13 -18.38 5.67
CA PRO A 179 15.04 -19.32 5.39
C PRO A 179 13.68 -18.65 5.14
N LEU A 180 13.39 -17.53 5.80
CA LEU A 180 12.13 -16.80 5.58
C LEU A 180 12.18 -16.05 4.25
N THR A 181 13.30 -15.43 3.92
CA THR A 181 13.50 -14.76 2.63
C THR A 181 13.30 -15.74 1.46
N ARG A 182 13.90 -16.94 1.53
CA ARG A 182 13.71 -17.99 0.51
C ARG A 182 12.25 -18.45 0.39
N ARG A 183 11.51 -18.51 1.51
CA ARG A 183 10.08 -18.85 1.50
C ARG A 183 9.23 -17.78 0.81
N LEU A 184 9.58 -16.50 0.99
CA LEU A 184 8.94 -15.40 0.28
C LEU A 184 9.24 -15.49 -1.22
N GLU A 185 10.51 -15.68 -1.60
CA GLU A 185 10.93 -15.86 -3.00
C GLU A 185 10.20 -17.03 -3.66
N THR A 186 10.07 -18.16 -2.96
CA THR A 186 9.32 -19.34 -3.47
C THR A 186 7.85 -19.03 -3.70
N ALA A 187 7.21 -18.28 -2.79
CA ALA A 187 5.82 -17.87 -2.94
C ALA A 187 5.63 -16.90 -4.12
N LEU A 188 6.56 -15.97 -4.32
CA LEU A 188 6.54 -15.05 -5.47
C LEU A 188 6.75 -15.80 -6.79
N ALA A 189 7.68 -16.76 -6.84
CA ALA A 189 7.91 -17.59 -8.01
C ALA A 189 6.67 -18.41 -8.40
N HIS A 190 5.87 -18.82 -7.42
CA HIS A 190 4.58 -19.47 -7.68
C HIS A 190 3.59 -18.51 -8.35
N ASN A 191 3.42 -17.30 -7.83
CA ASN A 191 2.55 -16.28 -8.42
C ASN A 191 2.99 -15.91 -9.85
N GLN A 192 4.31 -15.78 -10.09
CA GLN A 192 4.87 -15.50 -11.42
C GLN A 192 4.49 -16.57 -12.45
N ARG A 193 4.62 -17.86 -12.09
CA ARG A 193 4.25 -18.96 -12.99
C ARG A 193 2.76 -18.95 -13.32
N HIS A 194 1.91 -18.72 -12.32
CA HIS A 194 0.48 -18.59 -12.53
C HIS A 194 0.14 -17.43 -13.46
N ALA A 195 0.75 -16.26 -13.27
CA ALA A 195 0.54 -15.11 -14.14
C ALA A 195 0.93 -15.44 -15.60
N SER A 196 2.08 -16.07 -15.83
CA SER A 196 2.52 -16.48 -17.17
C SER A 196 1.57 -17.49 -17.84
N GLN A 197 1.02 -18.45 -17.07
CA GLN A 197 0.06 -19.42 -17.61
C GLN A 197 -1.26 -18.74 -18.03
N THR A 198 -1.78 -17.85 -17.20
CA THR A 198 -3.01 -17.10 -17.51
C THR A 198 -2.84 -16.17 -18.71
N GLU A 199 -1.63 -15.67 -18.97
CA GLU A 199 -1.33 -14.88 -20.17
C GLU A 199 -1.32 -15.75 -21.44
N VAL A 200 -0.76 -16.97 -21.39
CA VAL A 200 -0.76 -17.89 -22.54
C VAL A 200 -2.18 -18.29 -22.93
N GLU A 201 -3.03 -18.65 -21.96
CA GLU A 201 -4.44 -19.03 -22.20
C GLU A 201 -5.31 -17.90 -22.78
N ARG A 202 -4.93 -16.63 -22.61
CA ARG A 202 -5.65 -15.48 -23.18
C ARG A 202 -5.27 -15.15 -24.62
N HIS A 203 -4.17 -15.72 -25.12
CA HIS A 203 -3.67 -15.50 -26.47
C HIS A 203 -3.85 -16.73 -27.38
N GLU A 204 -4.50 -17.79 -26.89
CA GLU A 204 -5.01 -18.95 -27.65
C GLU A 204 -6.51 -18.78 -27.96
#